data_AF-A0A973UUU4-F1
#
_entry.id   AF-A0A973UUU4-F1
#
_cell.length_a   1.000
_cell.length_b   1.000
_cell.length_c   1.000
_cell.angle_alpha   90.00
_cell.angle_beta   90.00
_cell.angle_gamma   90.00
#
_symmetry.space_group_name_H-M   'P 1'
#
loop_
_entity.id
_entity.type
_entity.pdbx_description
1 polymer ?
#
loop_
_entity_poly.entity_id
_entity_poly.type
_entity_poly.pdbx_seq_one_letter_code
_entity_poly.pdbx_strand_id
1 'polypeptide(L)' 'MSIEKPVIRPRRLRRTPIMRRMVAETAVRPANLVLPAFVREGIDEPVPVSTMPGVVQHSRESLR' A
#
# COMPACT_ATOMS: atom_id res chain seq x y z
N MET A 1 4.94 18.45 -47.16
CA MET A 1 3.95 17.47 -46.67
C MET A 1 3.87 17.59 -45.16
N SER A 2 2.95 18.42 -44.65
CA SER A 2 2.84 18.67 -43.20
C SER A 2 2.22 17.47 -42.52
N ILE A 3 2.95 16.87 -41.58
CA ILE A 3 2.38 15.87 -40.67
C ILE A 3 1.83 16.63 -39.46
N GLU A 4 0.56 16.99 -39.51
CA GLU A 4 -0.15 17.46 -38.33
C GLU A 4 -0.62 16.26 -37.52
N LYS A 5 0.17 15.91 -36.51
CA LYS A 5 -0.15 14.95 -35.46
C LYS A 5 0.40 15.56 -34.19
N PRO A 6 -0.27 15.48 -33.02
CA PRO A 6 0.37 15.94 -31.81
C PRO A 6 1.69 15.18 -31.62
N VAL A 7 2.77 15.98 -31.59
CA VAL A 7 4.17 15.54 -31.45
C VAL A 7 4.35 14.83 -30.11
N ILE A 8 3.61 15.30 -29.10
CA ILE A 8 3.57 14.71 -27.77
C ILE A 8 2.21 14.03 -27.56
N ARG A 9 2.24 12.74 -27.24
CA ARG A 9 1.04 11.97 -26.89
C ARG A 9 1.23 11.31 -25.52
N PRO A 10 0.93 12.02 -24.42
CA PRO A 10 1.20 11.55 -23.06
C PRO A 10 0.54 10.21 -22.72
N ARG A 11 -0.61 9.91 -23.37
CA ARG A 11 -1.32 8.64 -23.20
C ARG A 11 -0.51 7.42 -23.66
N ARG A 12 0.54 7.57 -24.50
CA ARG A 12 1.40 6.46 -24.93
C ARG A 12 2.11 5.79 -23.75
N LEU A 13 2.57 6.58 -22.77
CA LEU A 13 3.17 6.08 -21.54
C LEU A 13 2.17 5.30 -20.65
N ARG A 14 0.86 5.48 -20.89
CA ARG A 14 -0.21 4.83 -20.11
C ARG A 14 -0.79 3.58 -20.76
N ARG A 15 -0.32 3.20 -21.96
CA ARG A 15 -0.95 2.18 -22.83
C ARG A 15 -0.90 0.76 -22.28
N THR A 16 0.21 0.34 -21.69
CA THR A 16 0.40 -1.04 -21.20
C THR A 16 0.84 -1.04 -19.74
N PRO A 17 0.57 -2.13 -18.99
CA PRO A 17 1.03 -2.26 -17.60
C PRO A 17 2.56 -2.15 -17.46
N ILE A 18 3.33 -2.73 -18.40
CA ILE A 18 4.79 -2.65 -18.39
C ILE A 18 5.30 -1.24 -18.62
N MET A 19 4.71 -0.50 -19.58
CA MET A 19 5.10 0.89 -19.85
C MET A 19 4.84 1.78 -18.63
N ARG A 20 3.66 1.65 -18.00
CA ARG A 20 3.35 2.40 -16.78
C ARG A 20 4.31 2.10 -15.64
N ARG A 21 4.73 0.84 -15.50
CA ARG A 21 5.69 0.44 -14.45
C ARG A 21 7.10 0.96 -14.72
N MET A 22 7.55 0.96 -15.97
CA MET A 22 8.88 1.46 -16.35
C MET A 22 9.04 2.97 -16.11
N VAL A 23 7.97 3.74 -16.29
CA VAL A 23 8.00 5.21 -16.11
C VAL A 23 7.41 5.69 -14.77
N ALA A 24 7.09 4.78 -13.85
CA ALA A 24 6.54 5.16 -12.56
C ALA A 24 7.61 5.83 -11.69
N GLU A 25 7.32 7.03 -11.20
CA GLU A 25 8.21 7.78 -10.30
C GLU A 25 8.15 7.26 -8.85
N THR A 26 7.00 6.69 -8.46
CA THR A 26 6.73 6.26 -7.08
C THR A 26 6.45 4.76 -7.01
N ALA A 27 7.03 4.09 -6.03
CA ALA A 27 6.76 2.69 -5.72
C ALA A 27 6.60 2.49 -4.20
N VAL A 28 5.55 1.79 -3.79
CA VAL A 28 5.37 1.34 -2.40
C VAL A 28 6.09 0.01 -2.23
N ARG A 29 6.95 -0.09 -1.21
CA ARG A 29 7.69 -1.30 -0.84
C ARG A 29 7.37 -1.66 0.61
N PRO A 30 7.38 -2.95 0.99
CA PRO A 30 7.15 -3.36 2.38
C PRO A 30 8.09 -2.67 3.38
N ALA A 31 9.34 -2.40 2.98
CA ALA A 31 10.31 -1.68 3.80
C ALA A 31 9.91 -0.22 4.14
N ASN A 32 8.93 0.35 3.43
CA ASN A 32 8.40 1.69 3.70
C ASN A 32 7.23 1.64 4.69
N LEU A 33 6.82 0.47 5.15
CA LEU A 33 5.63 0.28 5.98
C LEU A 33 6.03 0.02 7.44
N VAL A 34 5.32 0.68 8.35
CA VAL A 34 5.37 0.41 9.80
C VAL A 34 3.99 -0.04 10.22
N LEU A 35 3.90 -1.16 10.94
CA LEU A 35 2.65 -1.68 11.48
C LEU A 35 2.56 -1.34 12.98
N PRO A 36 1.71 -0.39 13.39
CA PRO A 36 1.40 -0.20 14.81
C PRO A 36 0.62 -1.41 15.33
N ALA A 37 1.08 -1.97 16.45
CA ALA A 37 0.39 -3.05 17.16
C ALA A 37 0.00 -2.58 18.57
N PHE A 38 -1.23 -2.85 18.97
CA PHE A 38 -1.74 -2.54 20.30
C PHE A 38 -1.54 -3.74 21.22
N VAL A 39 -0.90 -3.52 22.37
CA VAL A 39 -0.70 -4.58 23.38
C VAL A 39 -1.48 -4.23 24.62
N ARG A 40 -2.20 -5.21 25.17
CA ARG A 40 -2.93 -5.09 26.43
C ARG A 40 -2.50 -6.18 27.39
N GLU A 41 -2.33 -5.81 28.66
CA GLU A 41 -2.05 -6.76 29.73
C GLU A 41 -3.34 -7.42 30.24
N GLY A 42 -3.23 -8.67 30.67
CA GLY A 42 -4.35 -9.43 31.26
C GLY A 42 -5.37 -9.97 30.25
N ILE A 43 -4.99 -10.12 28.98
CA ILE A 43 -5.80 -10.83 27.98
C ILE A 43 -5.04 -12.07 27.51
N ASP A 44 -5.77 -13.18 27.38
CA ASP A 44 -5.21 -14.45 26.92
C ASP A 44 -5.34 -14.63 25.40
N GLU A 45 -6.24 -13.86 24.77
CA GLU A 45 -6.51 -13.89 23.33
C GLU A 45 -6.68 -12.47 22.76
N PRO A 46 -6.48 -12.25 21.44
CA PRO A 46 -6.62 -10.94 20.84
C PRO A 46 -8.05 -10.38 20.96
N VAL A 47 -8.17 -9.16 21.48
CA VAL A 47 -9.48 -8.51 21.70
C VAL A 47 -9.74 -7.46 20.62
N PRO A 48 -10.85 -7.51 19.87
CA PRO A 48 -11.18 -6.51 18.86
C PRO A 48 -11.31 -5.09 19.41
N VAL A 49 -10.78 -4.11 18.68
CA VAL A 49 -11.06 -2.69 18.93
C VAL A 49 -12.31 -2.32 18.14
N SER A 50 -13.44 -2.13 18.83
CA SER A 50 -14.77 -1.98 18.20
C SER A 50 -14.85 -0.83 17.17
N THR A 51 -14.11 0.25 17.39
CA THR A 51 -14.06 1.42 16.48
C THR A 51 -13.07 1.25 15.34
N MET A 52 -12.22 0.21 15.36
CA MET A 52 -11.20 -0.07 14.35
C MET A 52 -11.38 -1.50 13.81
N PRO A 53 -12.33 -1.71 12.87
CA PRO A 53 -12.57 -3.04 12.29
C PRO A 53 -11.29 -3.65 11.70
N GLY A 54 -11.03 -4.91 12.03
CA GLY A 54 -9.81 -5.62 11.62
C GLY A 54 -8.58 -5.36 12.49
N VAL A 55 -8.68 -4.49 13.49
CA VAL A 55 -7.60 -4.22 14.46
C VAL A 55 -7.95 -4.84 15.82
N VAL A 56 -6.96 -5.45 16.45
CA VAL A 56 -7.08 -6.12 17.73
C VAL A 56 -6.01 -5.62 18.71
N GLN A 57 -6.29 -5.78 20.00
CA GLN A 57 -5.30 -5.68 21.07
C GLN A 57 -4.72 -7.07 21.30
N HIS A 58 -3.42 -7.21 21.16
CA HIS A 58 -2.69 -8.46 21.36
C HIS A 58 -2.29 -8.65 22.83
N SER A 59 -2.13 -9.91 23.23
CA SER A 59 -1.33 -10.26 24.40
C SER A 59 0.15 -10.22 23.99
N ARG A 60 1.09 -10.29 24.96
CA ARG A 60 2.51 -10.40 24.61
C ARG A 60 2.84 -11.68 23.84
N GLU A 61 2.11 -12.75 24.08
CA GLU A 61 2.32 -14.03 23.41
C GLU A 61 1.81 -13.98 21.96
N SER A 62 0.64 -13.40 21.72
CA SER A 62 0.07 -13.34 20.37
C SER A 62 0.72 -12.34 19.42
N LEU A 63 1.60 -11.47 19.93
CA LEU A 63 2.38 -10.51 19.12
C LEU A 63 3.81 -10.99 18.81
N ARG A 64 4.27 -12.06 19.47
CA ARG A 64 5.63 -12.58 19.31
C ARG A 64 5.79 -13.36 18.01
#